data_AF-E9J8S2-F1
#
_entry.id   AF-E9J8S2-F1
#
_cell.length_a   1.000
_cell.length_b   1.000
_cell.length_c   1.000
_cell.angle_alpha   90.00
_cell.angle_beta   90.00
_cell.angle_gamma   90.00
#
_symmetry.space_group_name_H-M   'P 1'
#
loop_
_entity.id
_entity.type
_entity.pdbx_description
1 polymer ?
#
loop_
_entity_poly.entity_id
_entity_poly.type
_entity_poly.pdbx_seq_one_letter_code
_entity_poly.pdbx_strand_id
1 'polypeptide(L)'
;TWKSLAKVTLTAIQVFNRRRAGETERILIEDYKNYVCACGTSSTCKTTKSDETHNYVRFTIRGKLCRTVPVLLDANMLKSIQLLLQYRKDANVPSDNPFLFGLPSKNKNKSKHLDACRLILCGTENSSALRGTAFAQIWYHFWITL
;
A
#
# COMPACT_ATOMS: atom_id res chain seq x y z
N THR A 1 -3.98 -11.81 -11.78
CA THR A 1 -3.48 -12.78 -10.77
C THR A 1 -3.28 -12.08 -9.44
N TRP A 2 -3.27 -12.80 -8.30
CA TRP A 2 -3.09 -12.23 -6.95
C TRP A 2 -1.86 -11.31 -6.84
N LYS A 3 -0.74 -11.74 -7.41
CA LYS A 3 0.51 -10.96 -7.43
C LYS A 3 0.36 -9.64 -8.20
N SER A 4 -0.37 -9.62 -9.31
CA SER A 4 -0.61 -8.38 -10.05
C SER A 4 -1.49 -7.42 -9.26
N LEU A 5 -2.56 -7.91 -8.62
CA LEU A 5 -3.38 -7.09 -7.73
C LEU A 5 -2.54 -6.50 -6.60
N ALA A 6 -1.66 -7.28 -5.99
CA ALA A 6 -0.77 -6.82 -4.91
C ALA A 6 0.17 -5.71 -5.38
N LYS A 7 0.76 -5.84 -6.56
CA LYS A 7 1.63 -4.82 -7.17
C LYS A 7 0.87 -3.53 -7.43
N VAL A 8 -0.26 -3.61 -8.13
CA VAL A 8 -1.09 -2.45 -8.49
C VAL A 8 -1.58 -1.73 -7.23
N THR A 9 -2.03 -2.48 -6.23
CA THR A 9 -2.53 -1.92 -4.96
C THR A 9 -1.42 -1.22 -4.18
N LEU A 10 -0.24 -1.84 -4.06
CA LEU A 10 0.92 -1.22 -3.40
C LEU A 10 1.34 0.08 -4.09
N THR A 11 1.44 0.07 -5.42
CA THR A 11 1.77 1.27 -6.20
C THR A 11 0.70 2.35 -6.03
N ALA A 12 -0.58 2.00 -6.11
CA ALA A 12 -1.68 2.95 -5.94
C ALA A 12 -1.65 3.61 -4.55
N ILE A 13 -1.47 2.84 -3.48
CA ILE A 13 -1.36 3.36 -2.12
C ILE A 13 -0.16 4.30 -1.98
N GLN A 14 0.99 3.92 -2.56
CA GLN A 14 2.18 4.74 -2.50
C GLN A 14 2.01 6.07 -3.25
N VAL A 15 1.42 6.04 -4.44
CA VAL A 15 1.06 7.22 -5.26
C VAL A 15 0.10 8.13 -4.53
N PHE A 16 -1.00 7.55 -4.06
CA PHE A 16 -2.07 8.29 -3.41
C PHE A 16 -1.61 8.98 -2.12
N ASN A 17 -0.78 8.32 -1.31
CA ASN A 17 -0.32 8.87 -0.03
C ASN A 17 0.98 9.68 -0.14
N ARG A 18 1.59 9.79 -1.32
CA ARG A 18 2.91 10.41 -1.56
C ARG A 18 3.98 9.89 -0.58
N ARG A 19 3.93 8.58 -0.28
CA ARG A 19 4.81 7.96 0.74
C ARG A 19 6.09 7.43 0.12
N ARG A 20 7.13 7.36 0.96
CA ARG A 20 8.37 6.67 0.56
C ARG A 20 8.10 5.17 0.47
N ALA A 21 8.67 4.53 -0.54
CA ALA A 21 8.50 3.10 -0.81
C ALA A 21 8.72 2.21 0.43
N GLY A 22 9.77 2.53 1.22
CA GLY A 22 10.12 1.77 2.42
C GLY A 22 9.08 1.82 3.55
N GLU A 23 8.21 2.84 3.56
CA GLU A 23 7.11 2.93 4.53
C GLU A 23 5.91 2.08 4.08
N THR A 24 5.59 2.09 2.77
CA THR A 24 4.43 1.38 2.22
C THR A 24 4.66 -0.11 1.99
N GLU A 25 5.88 -0.55 1.69
CA GLU A 25 6.17 -1.97 1.49
C GLU A 25 6.15 -2.79 2.79
N ARG A 26 6.35 -2.11 3.93
CA ARG A 26 6.45 -2.72 5.27
C ARG A 26 5.17 -2.63 6.08
N ILE A 27 4.07 -2.20 5.46
CA ILE A 27 2.75 -2.16 6.10
C ILE A 27 2.42 -3.54 6.66
N LEU A 28 2.07 -3.61 7.94
CA LEU A 28 1.67 -4.84 8.59
C LEU A 28 0.16 -5.04 8.46
N ILE A 29 -0.27 -6.30 8.49
CA ILE A 29 -1.71 -6.64 8.50
C ILE A 29 -2.37 -6.08 9.77
N GLU A 30 -1.66 -6.06 10.89
CA GLU A 30 -2.14 -5.48 12.15
C GLU A 30 -2.39 -3.98 12.05
N ASP A 31 -1.49 -3.22 11.40
CA ASP A 31 -1.66 -1.79 11.18
C ASP A 31 -2.95 -1.53 10.40
N TYR A 32 -3.14 -2.29 9.31
CA TYR A 32 -4.34 -2.22 8.49
C TYR A 32 -5.60 -2.53 9.30
N LYS A 33 -5.61 -3.58 10.14
CA LYS A 33 -6.80 -3.96 10.94
C LYS A 33 -7.29 -2.85 11.87
N ASN A 34 -6.43 -1.90 12.23
CA ASN A 34 -6.77 -0.76 13.07
C ASN A 34 -7.24 0.46 12.25
N TYR A 35 -7.74 0.27 11.02
CA TYR A 35 -8.26 1.37 10.23
C TYR A 35 -9.52 1.98 10.85
N VAL A 36 -9.66 3.29 10.69
CA VAL A 36 -10.82 4.08 11.10
C VAL A 36 -11.38 4.86 9.92
N CYS A 37 -12.67 5.21 9.95
CA CYS A 37 -13.21 6.14 8.96
C CYS A 37 -12.46 7.48 9.02
N ALA A 38 -12.16 8.07 7.87
CA ALA A 38 -11.69 9.44 7.82
C ALA A 38 -12.81 10.46 8.10
N CYS A 39 -14.08 10.04 8.08
CA CYS A 39 -15.29 10.87 8.19
C CYS A 39 -15.62 11.39 9.61
N GLY A 40 -14.79 11.14 10.62
CA GLY A 40 -15.05 11.57 12.01
C GLY A 40 -15.97 10.62 12.79
N THR A 41 -15.85 10.63 14.11
CA THR A 41 -16.26 9.58 15.06
C THR A 41 -17.77 9.28 15.14
N SER A 42 -18.64 9.99 14.41
CA SER A 42 -20.10 9.93 14.64
C SER A 42 -20.90 9.17 13.58
N SER A 43 -20.31 8.64 12.52
CA SER A 43 -21.06 7.83 11.56
C SER A 43 -20.46 6.45 11.44
N THR A 44 -21.25 5.46 11.83
CA THR A 44 -21.08 4.09 11.36
C THR A 44 -20.85 4.18 9.85
N CYS A 45 -19.71 3.69 9.35
CA CYS A 45 -19.50 3.42 7.93
C CYS A 45 -20.47 2.31 7.49
N LYS A 46 -21.78 2.58 7.55
CA LYS A 46 -22.76 1.74 6.90
C LYS A 46 -22.56 2.00 5.44
N THR A 47 -21.98 1.01 4.78
CA THR A 47 -22.00 0.83 3.33
C THR A 47 -23.44 0.61 2.89
N THR A 48 -24.31 1.60 3.10
CA THR A 48 -25.70 1.59 2.67
C THR A 48 -25.91 2.85 1.85
N LYS A 49 -25.69 2.66 0.55
CA LYS A 49 -26.30 3.33 -0.61
C LYS A 49 -26.36 4.87 -0.59
N SER A 50 -25.88 5.43 -1.70
CA SER A 50 -26.29 6.72 -2.28
C SER A 50 -25.73 8.02 -1.71
N ASP A 51 -24.45 8.09 -1.37
CA ASP A 51 -23.73 9.36 -1.47
C ASP A 51 -22.34 9.12 -2.03
N GLU A 52 -22.01 9.81 -3.12
CA GLU A 52 -20.70 9.85 -3.78
C GLU A 52 -19.64 10.58 -2.93
N THR A 53 -19.83 10.61 -1.61
CA THR A 53 -18.81 11.05 -0.67
C THR A 53 -17.71 9.99 -0.67
N HIS A 54 -16.54 10.36 -1.17
CA HIS A 54 -15.37 9.50 -1.17
C HIS A 54 -15.08 9.01 0.26
N ASN A 55 -15.52 7.79 0.56
CA ASN A 55 -15.35 7.16 1.86
C ASN A 55 -13.91 6.68 1.97
N TYR A 56 -13.05 7.55 2.50
CA TYR A 56 -11.69 7.18 2.83
C TYR A 56 -11.62 6.53 4.21
N VAL A 57 -10.79 5.50 4.32
CA VAL A 57 -10.36 4.98 5.61
C VAL A 57 -8.90 5.32 5.84
N ARG A 58 -8.52 5.51 7.09
CA ARG A 58 -7.12 5.77 7.47
C ARG A 58 -6.68 4.77 8.53
N PHE A 59 -5.43 4.36 8.44
CA PHE A 59 -4.75 3.64 9.51
C PHE A 59 -3.36 4.23 9.73
N THR A 60 -2.71 3.89 10.84
CA THR A 60 -1.38 4.38 11.15
C THR A 60 -0.36 3.27 11.03
N ILE A 61 0.80 3.59 10.44
CA ILE A 61 1.97 2.72 10.40
C ILE A 61 3.12 3.32 11.18
N ARG A 62 4.05 2.47 11.60
CA ARG A 62 5.26 2.91 12.30
C ARG A 62 6.32 3.39 11.31
N GLY A 63 6.62 4.68 11.34
CA GLY A 63 7.72 5.31 10.60
C GLY A 63 9.05 5.25 11.35
N LYS A 64 10.07 5.92 10.79
CA LYS A 64 11.37 6.10 11.46
C LYS A 64 11.23 6.95 12.73
N LEU A 65 12.12 6.74 13.70
CA LEU A 65 12.18 7.49 14.96
C LEU A 65 10.86 7.44 15.77
N CYS A 66 10.16 6.30 15.74
CA CYS A 66 8.86 6.10 16.41
C CYS A 66 7.75 7.06 15.99
N ARG A 67 7.90 7.80 14.88
CA ARG A 67 6.82 8.64 14.36
C ARG A 67 5.77 7.76 13.72
N THR A 68 4.52 7.91 14.13
CA THR A 68 3.38 7.26 13.47
C THR A 68 2.99 8.05 12.24
N VAL A 69 2.59 7.31 11.21
CA VAL A 69 2.40 7.84 9.88
C VAL A 69 1.02 7.40 9.37
N PRO A 70 0.10 8.32 9.05
CA PRO A 70 -1.21 7.93 8.53
C PRO A 70 -1.10 7.48 7.06
N VAL A 71 -1.82 6.40 6.74
CA VAL A 71 -2.07 5.91 5.38
C VAL A 71 -3.57 5.99 5.14
N LEU A 72 -3.95 6.72 4.10
CA LEU A 72 -5.30 6.90 3.60
C LEU A 72 -5.55 5.89 2.48
N LEU A 73 -6.70 5.24 2.49
CA LEU A 73 -7.17 4.34 1.45
C LEU A 73 -8.51 4.82 0.93
N ASP A 74 -8.67 4.80 -0.38
CA ASP A 74 -9.99 4.90 -1.00
C ASP A 74 -10.72 3.54 -0.93
N ALA A 75 -11.97 3.55 -1.39
CA ALA A 75 -12.81 2.34 -1.40
C ALA A 75 -12.25 1.21 -2.28
N ASN A 76 -11.55 1.53 -3.38
CA ASN A 76 -11.01 0.52 -4.30
C ASN A 76 -9.74 -0.12 -3.75
N MET A 77 -8.85 0.66 -3.14
CA MET A 77 -7.67 0.19 -2.42
C MET A 77 -8.09 -0.70 -1.24
N LEU A 78 -9.12 -0.29 -0.49
CA LEU A 78 -9.66 -1.07 0.62
C LEU A 78 -10.18 -2.44 0.13
N LYS A 79 -11.04 -2.45 -0.89
CA LYS A 79 -11.55 -3.69 -1.51
C LYS A 79 -10.41 -4.58 -2.03
N SER A 80 -9.40 -3.97 -2.66
CA SER A 80 -8.25 -4.70 -3.19
C SER A 80 -7.44 -5.36 -2.07
N ILE A 81 -7.21 -4.66 -0.96
CA ILE A 81 -6.57 -5.24 0.24
C ILE A 81 -7.40 -6.40 0.80
N GLN A 82 -8.71 -6.25 0.91
CA GLN A 82 -9.60 -7.32 1.40
C GLN A 82 -9.48 -8.58 0.53
N LEU A 83 -9.52 -8.43 -0.79
CA LEU A 83 -9.32 -9.53 -1.74
C LEU A 83 -7.93 -10.16 -1.59
N LEU A 84 -6.88 -9.35 -1.42
CA LEU A 84 -5.52 -9.86 -1.22
C LEU A 84 -5.42 -10.72 0.05
N LEU A 85 -6.06 -10.30 1.14
CA LEU A 85 -6.09 -11.05 2.39
C LEU A 85 -6.93 -12.32 2.28
N GLN A 86 -8.07 -12.26 1.59
CA GLN A 86 -8.95 -13.41 1.35
C GLN A 86 -8.22 -14.55 0.62
N TYR A 87 -7.53 -14.23 -0.48
CA TYR A 87 -6.85 -15.20 -1.34
C TYR A 87 -5.37 -15.41 -0.98
N ARG A 88 -4.93 -14.94 0.20
CA ARG A 88 -3.53 -14.98 0.64
C ARG A 88 -2.99 -16.42 0.75
N LYS A 89 -3.81 -17.34 1.27
CA LYS A 89 -3.47 -18.75 1.43
C LYS A 89 -3.29 -19.43 0.07
N ASP A 90 -4.21 -19.18 -0.85
CA ASP A 90 -4.20 -19.74 -2.21
C ASP A 90 -2.99 -19.25 -3.02
N ALA A 91 -2.51 -18.04 -2.72
CA ALA A 91 -1.27 -17.49 -3.26
C ALA A 91 0.01 -18.08 -2.63
N ASN A 92 -0.11 -19.06 -1.72
CA ASN A 92 0.99 -19.70 -0.97
C ASN A 92 1.82 -18.74 -0.10
N VAL A 93 1.23 -17.63 0.35
CA VAL A 93 1.91 -16.72 1.29
C VAL A 93 1.83 -17.33 2.70
N PRO A 94 2.97 -17.49 3.40
CA PRO A 94 2.99 -18.04 4.75
C PRO A 94 2.13 -17.23 5.73
N SER A 95 1.45 -17.91 6.66
CA SER A 95 0.58 -17.27 7.66
C SER A 95 1.34 -16.49 8.73
N ASP A 96 2.61 -16.85 8.96
CA ASP A 96 3.54 -16.15 9.85
C ASP A 96 4.16 -14.90 9.21
N ASN A 97 3.91 -14.65 7.91
CA ASN A 97 4.35 -13.44 7.23
C ASN A 97 3.42 -12.26 7.61
N PRO A 98 3.90 -11.25 8.36
CA PRO A 98 3.04 -10.20 8.91
C PRO A 98 2.75 -9.07 7.90
N PHE A 99 3.46 -9.04 6.76
CA PHE A 99 3.36 -7.96 5.79
C PHE A 99 2.07 -8.06 4.97
N LEU A 100 1.38 -6.93 4.80
CA LEU A 100 0.20 -6.82 3.97
C LEU A 100 0.49 -7.31 2.54
N PHE A 101 1.58 -6.81 1.96
CA PHE A 101 2.10 -7.19 0.64
C PHE A 101 3.17 -8.29 0.72
N GLY A 102 2.93 -9.30 1.56
CA GLY A 102 3.82 -10.44 1.76
C GLY A 102 3.98 -11.30 0.51
N LEU A 103 5.17 -11.88 0.31
CA LEU A 103 5.47 -12.77 -0.82
C LEU A 103 5.41 -14.26 -0.40
N PRO A 104 5.08 -15.16 -1.33
CA PRO A 104 5.19 -16.60 -1.13
C PRO A 104 6.67 -17.01 -1.20
N SER A 105 7.42 -16.70 -0.15
CA SER A 105 8.81 -17.12 0.00
C SER A 105 8.98 -17.91 1.29
N LYS A 106 9.37 -19.17 1.15
CA LYS A 106 9.79 -20.03 2.27
C LYS A 106 11.27 -19.86 2.64
N ASN A 107 12.04 -19.14 1.81
CA ASN A 107 13.47 -18.98 2.00
C ASN A 107 13.78 -17.73 2.83
N LYS A 108 14.55 -17.89 3.91
CA LYS A 108 14.97 -16.81 4.82
C LYS A 108 15.79 -15.71 4.13
N ASN A 109 16.48 -16.04 3.04
CA ASN A 109 17.37 -15.13 2.31
C ASN A 109 16.66 -14.32 1.20
N LYS A 110 15.35 -14.52 1.00
CA LYS A 110 14.57 -13.78 0.00
C LYS A 110 13.66 -12.76 0.68
N SER A 111 13.37 -11.67 -0.03
CA SER A 111 12.45 -10.64 0.47
C SER A 111 11.10 -11.24 0.86
N LYS A 112 10.62 -10.89 2.04
CA LYS A 112 9.33 -11.35 2.59
C LYS A 112 8.14 -10.53 2.08
N HIS A 113 8.38 -9.39 1.45
CA HIS A 113 7.35 -8.50 0.92
C HIS A 113 7.71 -7.99 -0.48
N LEU A 114 6.71 -7.46 -1.20
CA LEU A 114 6.93 -6.74 -2.45
C LEU A 114 7.83 -5.53 -2.22
N ASP A 115 8.69 -5.24 -3.20
CA ASP A 115 9.57 -4.08 -3.18
C ASP A 115 8.91 -2.95 -3.97
N ALA A 116 8.47 -1.91 -3.27
CA ALA A 116 7.75 -0.79 -3.86
C ALA A 116 8.65 0.04 -4.80
N CYS A 117 9.92 0.23 -4.43
CA CYS A 117 10.89 0.92 -5.27
C CYS A 117 11.04 0.22 -6.61
N ARG A 118 11.25 -1.10 -6.59
CA ARG A 118 11.43 -1.91 -7.80
C ARG A 118 10.20 -1.88 -8.71
N LEU A 119 9.00 -1.82 -8.14
CA LEU A 119 7.76 -1.76 -8.92
C LEU A 119 7.61 -0.44 -9.67
N ILE A 120 7.95 0.68 -9.02
CA ILE A 120 7.91 2.00 -9.65
C ILE A 120 9.03 2.11 -10.70
N LEU A 121 10.24 1.66 -10.36
CA LEU A 121 11.40 1.64 -11.24
C LEU A 121 11.15 0.87 -12.54
N CYS A 122 10.47 -0.28 -12.47
CA CYS A 122 10.13 -1.07 -13.66
C CYS A 122 9.11 -0.36 -14.58
N GLY A 123 8.40 0.66 -14.10
CA GLY A 123 7.50 1.48 -14.91
C GLY A 123 8.16 2.72 -15.51
N THR A 124 9.45 2.94 -15.25
CA THR A 124 10.20 4.13 -15.71
C THR A 124 11.44 3.71 -16.49
N GLU A 125 11.65 4.27 -17.68
CA GLU A 125 12.76 3.88 -18.57
C GLU A 125 14.16 4.15 -18.00
N ASN A 126 14.30 4.96 -16.94
CA ASN A 126 15.59 5.32 -16.33
C ASN A 126 15.68 4.94 -14.84
N SER A 127 16.11 3.70 -14.59
CA SER A 127 16.15 3.11 -13.24
C SER A 127 17.28 3.62 -12.32
N SER A 128 18.27 4.35 -12.85
CA SER A 128 19.47 4.77 -12.10
C SER A 128 19.27 6.08 -11.29
N ALA A 129 18.25 6.88 -11.61
CA ALA A 129 18.03 8.20 -11.02
C ALA A 129 17.23 8.22 -9.70
N LEU A 130 16.76 7.06 -9.24
CA LEU A 130 15.70 6.95 -8.21
C LEU A 130 16.23 6.51 -6.83
N ARG A 131 17.41 6.96 -6.41
CA ARG A 131 17.88 6.82 -5.02
C ARG A 131 17.84 8.17 -4.31
N GLY A 132 17.11 8.24 -3.20
CA GLY A 132 17.11 9.39 -2.30
C GLY A 132 16.19 10.54 -2.72
N THR A 133 16.62 11.79 -2.51
CA THR A 133 15.85 13.02 -2.71
C THR A 133 15.41 13.27 -4.16
N ALA A 134 16.11 12.67 -5.14
CA ALA A 134 15.76 12.73 -6.57
C ALA A 134 14.41 12.07 -6.91
N PHE A 135 13.90 11.18 -6.04
CA PHE A 135 12.57 10.57 -6.19
C PHE A 135 11.46 11.64 -6.13
N ALA A 136 11.64 12.75 -5.40
CA ALA A 136 10.63 13.81 -5.35
C ALA A 136 10.54 14.62 -6.67
N GLN A 137 11.62 14.67 -7.46
CA GLN A 137 11.72 15.47 -8.68
C GLN A 137 11.11 14.75 -9.91
N ILE A 138 11.30 13.44 -10.01
CA ILE A 138 10.72 12.63 -11.10
C ILE A 138 9.18 12.58 -11.02
N TRP A 139 8.62 12.72 -9.82
CA TRP A 139 7.16 12.82 -9.63
C TRP A 139 6.54 14.08 -10.22
N TYR A 140 7.31 15.17 -10.31
CA TYR A 140 6.83 16.40 -10.95
C TYR A 140 6.63 16.18 -12.46
N HIS A 141 7.53 15.42 -13.10
CA HIS A 141 7.43 15.10 -14.52
C HIS A 141 6.30 14.12 -14.86
N PHE A 142 6.02 13.15 -13.99
CA PHE A 142 4.91 12.19 -14.18
C PHE A 142 3.52 12.85 -14.00
N TRP A 143 3.44 13.98 -13.29
CA TRP A 143 2.20 14.75 -13.09
C TRP A 143 1.87 15.69 -14.27
N ILE A 144 2.86 16.07 -15.08
CA ILE A 144 2.64 16.92 -16.26
C ILE A 144 2.20 16.10 -17.49
N THR A 145 2.39 14.78 -17.45
CA THR A 145 2.15 13.86 -18.58
C THR A 145 0.89 13.00 -18.44
N LEU A 146 0.09 13.20 -17.38
CA LEU A 146 -1.23 12.62 -17.14
C LEU A 146 -2.26 13.73 -16.99
#